data_AF-A0AAU4D7M6-F1
#
_entry.id   AF-A0AAU4D7M6-F1
#
_cell.length_a   1.000
_cell.length_b   1.000
_cell.length_c   1.000
_cell.angle_alpha   90.00
_cell.angle_beta   90.00
_cell.angle_gamma   90.00
#
_symmetry.space_group_name_H-M   'P 1'
#
loop_
_entity.id
_entity.type
_entity.pdbx_description
1 polymer ?
#
loop_
_entity_poly.entity_id
_entity_poly.type
_entity_poly.pdbx_seq_one_letter_code
_entity_poly.pdbx_strand_id
1 'polypeptide(L)' 'MNTFNQHPDQEFRARELHELLGMPTDEASVNITRSRLGRLTRQGFLTQPGRGRYQKRT' A
#
# COMPACT_ATOMS: atom_id res chain seq x y z
N MET A 1 -8.81 -9.62 -6.48
CA MET A 1 -9.22 -9.10 -5.16
C MET A 1 -8.17 -8.08 -4.72
N ASN A 2 -8.54 -6.91 -4.21
CA ASN A 2 -7.58 -5.89 -3.76
C ASN A 2 -7.28 -6.13 -2.27
N THR A 3 -6.02 -6.31 -1.90
CA THR A 3 -5.58 -6.57 -0.51
C THR A 3 -6.17 -5.58 0.49
N PHE A 4 -6.24 -4.30 0.14
CA PHE A 4 -6.83 -3.26 0.99
C PHE A 4 -8.34 -3.44 1.22
N ASN A 5 -9.07 -4.07 0.29
CA ASN A 5 -10.50 -4.36 0.51
C ASN A 5 -10.70 -5.62 1.37
N GLN A 6 -9.72 -6.54 1.41
CA GLN A 6 -9.76 -7.71 2.29
C GLN A 6 -9.36 -7.35 3.73
N HIS A 7 -8.55 -6.31 3.90
CA HIS A 7 -8.07 -5.82 5.18
C HIS A 7 -8.27 -4.30 5.28
N PRO A 8 -9.53 -3.81 5.35
CA PRO A 8 -9.82 -2.37 5.30
C PRO A 8 -9.21 -1.60 6.48
N ASP A 9 -9.20 -2.19 7.67
CA ASP A 9 -8.67 -1.57 8.88
C ASP A 9 -7.16 -1.76 9.05
N GLN A 10 -6.51 -2.54 8.18
CA GLN A 10 -5.09 -2.79 8.28
C GLN A 10 -4.27 -1.74 7.52
N GLU A 11 -3.26 -1.21 8.20
CA GLU A 11 -2.24 -0.38 7.58
C GLU A 11 -1.14 -1.25 6.97
N PHE A 12 -0.71 -0.89 5.76
CA PHE A 12 0.41 -1.54 5.09
C PHE A 12 1.49 -0.53 4.72
N ARG A 13 2.76 -0.91 4.92
CA ARG A 13 3.89 -0.36 4.19
C ARG A 13 4.01 -1.04 2.83
N ALA A 14 4.64 -0.38 1.87
CA ALA A 14 4.85 -0.93 0.53
C ALA A 14 5.58 -2.29 0.55
N ARG A 15 6.56 -2.48 1.43
CA ARG A 15 7.28 -3.75 1.57
C ARG A 15 6.42 -4.86 2.18
N GLU A 16 5.66 -4.55 3.23
CA GLU A 16 4.74 -5.51 3.86
C GLU A 16 3.68 -5.99 2.85
N LEU A 17 3.22 -5.09 1.97
CA LEU A 17 2.32 -5.46 0.87
C LEU A 17 2.98 -6.43 -0.12
N HIS A 18 4.26 -6.25 -0.42
CA HIS A 18 4.99 -7.18 -1.29
C HIS A 18 5.17 -8.55 -0.64
N GLU A 19 5.54 -8.59 0.65
CA GLU A 19 5.69 -9.82 1.42
C GLU A 19 4.37 -10.61 1.48
N LEU A 20 3.25 -9.92 1.73
CA LEU A 20 1.92 -10.53 1.73
C LEU A 20 1.50 -11.07 0.35
N LEU A 21 1.90 -10.39 -0.73
CA LEU A 21 1.54 -10.76 -2.10
C LEU A 21 2.56 -11.70 -2.78
N GLY A 22 3.64 -12.07 -2.09
CA GLY A 22 4.74 -12.84 -2.68
C GLY A 22 5.44 -12.11 -3.83
N MET A 23 5.44 -10.78 -3.82
CA MET A 23 6.08 -9.94 -4.84
C MET A 23 7.56 -9.66 -4.52
N PRO A 24 8.41 -9.37 -5.52
CA PRO A 24 9.82 -9.05 -5.30
C PRO A 24 10.01 -7.88 -4.32
N THR A 25 10.83 -8.07 -3.28
CA THR A 25 11.09 -7.04 -2.25
C THR A 25 12.34 -6.21 -2.51
N ASP A 26 12.89 -6.25 -3.73
CA ASP A 26 13.98 -5.38 -4.12
C ASP A 26 13.54 -3.91 -4.08
N GLU A 27 14.50 -3.01 -3.87
CA GLU A 27 14.20 -1.61 -3.60
C GLU A 27 13.50 -0.91 -4.77
N ALA A 28 13.86 -1.25 -6.01
CA ALA A 28 13.24 -0.65 -7.19
C ALA A 28 11.76 -1.03 -7.28
N SER A 29 11.44 -2.32 -7.12
CA SER A 29 10.06 -2.82 -7.09
C SER A 29 9.24 -2.17 -5.98
N VAL A 30 9.79 -2.08 -4.77
CA VAL A 30 9.10 -1.46 -3.61
C VAL A 30 8.88 0.05 -3.85
N ASN A 31 9.82 0.76 -4.46
CA ASN A 31 9.71 2.20 -4.74
C ASN A 31 8.65 2.53 -5.80
N ILE A 32 8.48 1.66 -6.80
CA ILE A 32 7.39 1.76 -7.78
C ILE A 32 6.03 1.64 -7.06
N THR A 33 5.88 0.63 -6.21
CA THR A 33 4.66 0.45 -5.42
C THR A 33 4.41 1.62 -4.49
N ARG A 34 5.43 2.12 -3.77
CA ARG A 34 5.31 3.31 -2.91
C ARG A 34 4.78 4.53 -3.68
N SER A 35 5.30 4.77 -4.88
CA SER A 35 4.86 5.85 -5.76
C SER A 35 3.39 5.67 -6.19
N ARG A 36 2.99 4.43 -6.52
CA ARG A 36 1.60 4.09 -6.87
C ARG A 36 0.65 4.28 -5.69
N LEU A 37 1.04 3.83 -4.49
CA LEU A 37 0.25 4.00 -3.28
C LEU A 37 0.05 5.49 -2.95
N GLY A 38 1.10 6.31 -3.06
CA GLY A 38 0.99 7.76 -2.89
C GLY A 38 0.00 8.41 -3.88
N ARG A 39 -0.03 7.93 -5.13
CA ARG A 39 -1.02 8.38 -6.14
C ARG A 39 -2.45 7.99 -5.73
N LEU A 40 -2.67 6.76 -5.27
CA LEU A 40 -3.98 6.28 -4.83
C LEU A 40 -4.48 7.04 -3.58
N THR A 41 -3.58 7.44 -2.68
CA THR A 41 -3.92 8.34 -1.57
C THR A 41 -4.39 9.70 -2.07
N ARG A 42 -3.66 10.32 -3.03
CA ARG A 42 -4.06 11.61 -3.62
C ARG A 42 -5.38 11.56 -4.37
N GLN A 43 -5.71 10.41 -4.96
CA GLN A 43 -7.00 10.16 -5.62
C GLN A 43 -8.13 9.83 -4.63
N GLY A 44 -7.83 9.69 -3.34
CA GLY A 44 -8.82 9.43 -2.30
C GLY A 44 -9.27 7.98 -2.19
N PHE A 45 -8.57 7.02 -2.81
CA PHE A 45 -8.87 5.59 -2.66
C PHE A 45 -8.30 5.00 -1.36
N LEU A 46 -7.17 5.54 -0.91
CA LEU A 46 -6.46 5.16 0.31
C LEU A 46 -6.32 6.35 1.24
N THR A 47 -6.20 6.09 2.53
CA THR A 47 -5.73 7.06 3.53
C THR A 47 -4.24 6.84 3.80
N GLN A 48 -3.59 7.85 4.38
CA GLN A 48 -2.21 7.76 4.84
C GLN A 48 -2.15 8.13 6.33
N PRO A 49 -2.47 7.18 7.23
CA PRO A 49 -2.55 7.44 8.68
C PRO A 49 -1.17 7.72 9.30
N GLY A 50 -0.09 7.32 8.62
CA GLY A 50 1.28 7.61 9.03
C GLY A 50 2.24 7.63 7.86
N ARG A 51 3.46 8.14 8.07
CA ARG A 51 4.48 8.23 7.02
C ARG A 51 4.76 6.85 6.42
N GLY A 52 4.50 6.70 5.13
CA GLY A 52 4.72 5.45 4.39
C GLY A 52 3.77 4.30 4.76
N ARG A 53 2.69 4.59 5.48
CA ARG A 53 1.62 3.63 5.81
C ARG A 53 0.37 3.98 5.01
N TYR A 54 -0.28 2.96 4.47
CA TYR A 54 -1.43 3.11 3.59
C TYR A 54 -2.55 2.21 4.10
N GLN A 55 -3.78 2.72 4.08
CA GLN A 55 -4.97 1.97 4.53
C GLN A 55 -6.11 2.25 3.56
N LYS A 56 -7.08 1.33 3.49
CA LYS A 56 -8.30 1.56 2.72
C LYS A 56 -9.02 2.79 3.27
N ARG A 57 -9.44 3.69 2.38
CA ARG A 57 -10.43 4.70 2.76
C ARG A 57 -11.79 4.02 2.86
N THR A 58 -12.31 3.90 4.07
CA THR A 58 -13.69 3.56 4.39
C THR A 58 -14.57 4.79 4.35
#